data_AF-A0A067LZR2-F1
#
_entry.id   AF-A0A067LZR2-F1
#
_cell.length_a   1.000
_cell.length_b   1.000
_cell.length_c   1.000
_cell.angle_alpha   90.00
_cell.angle_beta   90.00
_cell.angle_gamma   90.00
#
_symmetry.space_group_name_H-M   'P 1'
#
loop_
_entity.id
_entity.type
_entity.pdbx_description
1 polymer ?
#
loop_
_entity_poly.entity_id
_entity_poly.type
_entity_poly.pdbx_seq_one_letter_code
_entity_poly.pdbx_strand_id
1 'polypeptide(L)'
;MAQPTSDEKNKSWHDLTPERKKQLEMGGGLAAGAALLGGGYMAFRHHQKSEEDKKAEAWALSNWHEDAQQRTQQFNQQGPQAPFTWILAEGTNIPQGALEGGRDGDGSPLYIARAYYEGGLHLGKAGRHLGKGASIPYGGKEVEVEKYEILLADPNRVKWVDGNELQGSNPVEGGKEQDGTPLYIGQAFYENGTHPGKFSQRLGGTHIAWGGKEVACDRYRILVLN
;
A
#
# COMPACT_ATOMS: atom_id res chain seq x y z
N MET A 1 -1.10 23.84 18.60
CA MET A 1 -0.86 22.42 18.96
C MET A 1 0.46 21.99 18.34
N ALA A 2 1.21 21.10 18.98
CA ALA A 2 2.49 20.63 18.44
C ALA A 2 2.23 19.69 17.26
N GLN A 3 2.61 20.13 16.06
CA GLN A 3 2.60 19.31 14.84
C GLN A 3 4.02 18.79 14.56
N PRO A 4 4.15 17.62 13.91
CA PRO A 4 5.44 17.10 13.53
C PRO A 4 6.03 17.87 12.35
N THR A 5 7.35 18.07 12.35
CA THR A 5 8.05 18.63 11.19
C THR A 5 8.19 17.59 10.08
N SER A 6 8.51 18.01 8.86
CA SER A 6 8.75 17.10 7.73
C SER A 6 9.85 16.08 8.03
N ASP A 7 10.92 16.50 8.72
CA ASP A 7 12.02 15.60 9.10
C ASP A 7 11.60 14.58 10.16
N GLU A 8 10.73 14.97 11.09
CA GLU A 8 10.20 14.07 12.12
C GLU A 8 9.27 13.01 11.53
N LYS A 9 8.47 13.35 10.51
CA LYS A 9 7.58 12.40 9.84
C LYS A 9 8.32 11.22 9.20
N ASN A 10 9.56 11.43 8.80
CA ASN A 10 10.43 10.41 8.22
C ASN A 10 11.12 9.53 9.28
N LYS A 11 11.00 9.85 10.58
CA LYS A 11 11.60 9.09 11.67
C LYS A 11 10.62 8.06 12.24
N SER A 12 11.17 6.97 12.76
CA SER A 12 10.41 6.06 13.61
C SER A 12 10.01 6.78 14.89
N TRP A 13 8.83 6.44 15.41
CA TRP A 13 8.39 6.91 16.72
C TRP A 13 9.44 6.59 17.80
N HIS A 14 10.09 5.43 17.72
CA HIS A 14 11.11 5.01 18.69
C HIS A 14 12.35 5.92 18.71
N ASP A 15 12.61 6.65 17.62
CA ASP A 15 13.78 7.54 17.49
C ASP A 15 13.51 8.95 18.05
N LEU A 16 12.26 9.25 18.44
CA LEU A 16 11.90 10.53 19.03
C LEU A 16 12.26 10.58 20.52
N THR A 17 12.68 11.75 20.99
CA THR A 17 12.95 11.95 22.42
C THR A 17 11.67 11.82 23.25
N PRO A 18 11.74 11.37 24.52
CA PRO A 18 10.56 11.25 25.38
C PRO A 18 9.75 12.54 25.51
N GLU A 19 10.42 13.70 25.57
CA GLU A 19 9.76 15.01 25.65
C GLU A 19 8.98 15.30 24.37
N ARG A 20 9.55 14.96 23.21
CA ARG A 20 8.92 15.22 21.92
C ARG A 20 7.72 14.30 21.70
N LYS A 21 7.82 13.02 22.07
CA LYS A 21 6.69 12.08 22.09
C LYS A 21 5.51 12.64 22.88
N LYS A 22 5.74 13.09 24.11
CA LYS A 22 4.71 13.69 24.98
C LYS A 22 4.05 14.93 24.35
N GLN A 23 4.82 15.78 23.68
CA GLN A 23 4.27 16.96 22.99
C GLN A 23 3.33 16.56 21.84
N LEU A 24 3.70 15.55 21.05
CA LEU A 24 2.91 15.07 19.91
C LEU A 24 1.65 14.33 20.36
N GLU A 25 1.71 13.61 21.47
CA GLU A 25 0.55 12.99 22.12
C GLU A 25 -0.47 14.05 22.54
N MET A 26 -0.03 15.08 23.26
CA MET A 26 -0.90 16.21 23.64
C MET A 26 -1.37 17.03 22.42
N GLY A 27 -0.60 17.00 21.34
CA GLY A 27 -0.93 17.65 20.07
C GLY A 27 -1.97 16.91 19.22
N GLY A 28 -2.37 15.69 19.61
CA GLY A 28 -3.40 14.90 18.94
C GLY A 28 -2.93 14.04 17.76
N GLY A 29 -1.62 14.06 17.42
CA GLY A 29 -1.09 13.36 16.24
C GLY A 29 -1.24 11.84 16.29
N LEU A 30 -1.10 11.23 17.47
CA LEU A 30 -1.33 9.78 17.65
C LEU A 30 -2.81 9.39 17.63
N ALA A 31 -3.70 10.27 18.10
CA ALA A 31 -5.13 9.98 18.15
C ALA A 31 -5.74 9.86 16.75
N ALA A 32 -5.25 10.67 15.79
CA ALA A 32 -5.65 10.56 14.38
C ALA A 32 -5.27 9.19 13.78
N GLY A 33 -4.06 8.71 14.04
CA GLY A 33 -3.58 7.40 13.58
C GLY A 33 -4.35 6.25 14.20
N ALA A 34 -4.63 6.32 15.51
CA ALA A 34 -5.46 5.34 16.19
C ALA A 34 -6.90 5.29 15.63
N ALA A 35 -7.46 6.43 15.22
CA ALA A 35 -8.78 6.46 14.56
C ALA A 35 -8.75 5.80 13.18
N LEU A 36 -7.67 5.97 12.41
CA LEU A 36 -7.48 5.27 11.13
C LEU A 36 -7.40 3.75 11.33
N LEU A 37 -6.73 3.29 12.40
CA LEU A 37 -6.73 1.88 12.78
C LEU A 37 -8.15 1.40 13.12
N GLY A 38 -8.84 2.09 14.04
CA GLY A 38 -10.14 1.70 14.60
C GLY A 38 -11.35 1.79 13.65
N GLY A 39 -11.29 2.58 12.58
CA GLY A 39 -12.41 2.82 11.66
C GLY A 39 -12.50 1.88 10.45
N GLY A 40 -11.39 1.31 9.99
CA GLY A 40 -11.39 0.50 8.75
C GLY A 40 -10.31 -0.59 8.66
N TYR A 41 -9.37 -0.63 9.59
CA TYR A 41 -8.15 -1.45 9.53
C TYR A 41 -8.07 -2.57 10.59
N MET A 42 -9.08 -2.72 11.45
CA MET A 42 -9.05 -3.70 12.55
C MET A 42 -9.39 -5.12 12.10
N ALA A 43 -8.38 -5.89 11.69
CA ALA A 43 -8.42 -7.35 11.82
C ALA A 43 -7.01 -7.98 11.85
N PHE A 44 -6.31 -7.97 13.01
CA PHE A 44 -5.97 -9.16 13.82
C PHE A 44 -4.77 -8.98 14.81
N ARG A 45 -4.80 -9.79 15.89
CA ARG A 45 -3.80 -10.06 16.95
C ARG A 45 -3.35 -8.90 17.87
N HIS A 46 -4.32 -8.32 18.58
CA HIS A 46 -4.07 -7.35 19.65
C HIS A 46 -3.43 -7.87 20.96
N HIS A 47 -3.08 -9.16 21.08
CA HIS A 47 -2.63 -9.73 22.35
C HIS A 47 -1.10 -9.69 22.61
N GLN A 48 -0.28 -9.17 21.70
CA GLN A 48 1.19 -9.24 21.85
C GLN A 48 1.97 -7.93 21.61
N LYS A 49 1.41 -6.88 21.01
CA LYS A 49 2.11 -5.61 20.79
C LYS A 49 2.09 -4.74 22.05
N SER A 50 3.24 -4.14 22.39
CA SER A 50 3.32 -3.19 23.50
C SER A 50 2.55 -1.90 23.18
N GLU A 51 2.20 -1.12 24.21
CA GLU A 51 1.58 0.20 23.99
C GLU A 51 2.48 1.11 23.16
N GLU A 52 3.80 0.99 23.29
CA GLU A 52 4.74 1.81 22.52
C GLU A 52 4.75 1.40 21.04
N ASP A 53 4.63 0.11 20.73
CA ASP A 53 4.55 -0.37 19.34
C ASP A 53 3.24 0.09 18.67
N LYS A 54 2.13 0.10 19.42
CA LYS A 54 0.85 0.62 18.92
C LYS A 54 0.94 2.11 18.59
N LYS A 55 1.65 2.89 19.43
CA LYS A 55 1.91 4.30 19.16
C LYS A 55 2.79 4.50 17.94
N ALA A 56 3.83 3.67 17.78
CA ALA A 56 4.69 3.71 16.61
C ALA A 56 3.93 3.41 15.31
N GLU A 57 3.03 2.43 15.34
CA GLU A 57 2.17 2.09 14.21
C GLU A 57 1.15 3.20 13.89
N ALA A 58 0.48 3.74 14.91
CA ALA A 58 -0.44 4.86 14.74
C ALA A 58 0.27 6.10 14.17
N TRP A 59 1.49 6.40 14.65
CA TRP A 59 2.33 7.47 14.13
C TRP A 59 2.64 7.30 12.65
N ALA A 60 3.15 6.13 12.26
CA ALA A 60 3.54 5.87 10.89
C ALA A 60 2.32 5.86 9.94
N LEU A 61 1.18 5.32 10.39
CA LEU A 61 -0.07 5.37 9.64
C LEU A 61 -0.58 6.80 9.44
N SER A 62 -0.54 7.65 10.48
CA SER A 62 -0.86 9.08 10.35
C SER A 62 0.00 9.76 9.30
N ASN A 63 1.32 9.54 9.35
CA ASN A 63 2.25 10.16 8.42
C ASN A 63 1.98 9.71 6.98
N TRP A 64 1.83 8.41 6.74
CA TRP A 64 1.50 7.91 5.41
C TRP A 64 0.18 8.49 4.89
N HIS A 65 -0.85 8.57 5.74
CA HIS A 65 -2.16 9.10 5.35
C HIS A 65 -2.09 10.59 4.99
N GLU A 66 -1.38 11.39 5.79
CA GLU A 66 -1.14 12.81 5.48
C GLU A 66 -0.38 12.98 4.16
N ASP A 67 0.64 12.17 3.91
CA ASP A 67 1.39 12.21 2.66
C ASP A 67 0.53 11.78 1.46
N ALA A 68 -0.35 10.79 1.64
CA ALA A 68 -1.29 10.34 0.61
C ALA A 68 -2.33 11.43 0.29
N GLN A 69 -2.80 12.16 1.30
CA GLN A 69 -3.65 13.33 1.10
C GLN A 69 -2.92 14.43 0.33
N GLN A 70 -1.66 14.70 0.66
CA GLN A 70 -0.85 15.70 -0.06
C GLN A 70 -0.63 15.31 -1.52
N ARG A 71 -0.28 14.05 -1.82
CA ARG A 71 -0.16 13.54 -3.20
C ARG A 71 -1.46 13.71 -3.99
N THR A 72 -2.59 13.41 -3.34
CA THR A 72 -3.93 13.57 -3.94
C THR A 72 -4.28 15.03 -4.20
N GLN A 73 -3.98 15.93 -3.27
CA GLN A 73 -4.18 17.37 -3.45
C GLN A 73 -3.32 17.91 -4.58
N GLN A 74 -2.05 17.49 -4.66
CA GLN A 74 -1.15 17.88 -5.74
C GLN A 74 -1.69 17.41 -7.09
N PHE A 75 -2.18 16.17 -7.20
CA PHE A 75 -2.84 15.67 -8.41
C PHE A 75 -4.06 16.51 -8.80
N ASN A 76 -4.92 16.86 -7.85
CA ASN A 76 -6.11 17.65 -8.13
C ASN A 76 -5.76 19.08 -8.61
N GLN A 77 -4.62 19.62 -8.19
CA GLN A 77 -4.18 20.96 -8.57
C GLN A 77 -3.36 21.00 -9.88
N GLN A 78 -2.51 19.99 -10.09
CA GLN A 78 -1.46 20.00 -11.11
C GLN A 78 -1.61 18.86 -12.14
N GLY A 79 -2.54 17.93 -11.93
CA GLY A 79 -2.70 16.74 -12.76
C GLY A 79 -1.69 15.62 -12.44
N PRO A 80 -1.68 14.55 -13.26
CA PRO A 80 -0.81 13.40 -13.07
C PRO A 80 0.67 13.78 -13.14
N GLN A 81 1.45 13.30 -12.17
CA GLN A 81 2.90 13.42 -12.18
C GLN A 81 3.51 12.22 -12.91
N ALA A 82 4.47 12.48 -13.79
CA ALA A 82 5.18 11.46 -14.54
C ALA A 82 6.18 10.71 -13.64
N PRO A 83 6.39 9.38 -13.82
CA PRO A 83 5.72 8.47 -14.76
C PRO A 83 4.39 7.87 -14.29
N PHE A 84 4.12 7.96 -13.00
CA PHE A 84 2.88 7.51 -12.38
C PHE A 84 2.62 8.33 -11.12
N THR A 85 1.38 8.33 -10.64
CA THR A 85 1.01 8.96 -9.38
C THR A 85 0.15 8.02 -8.55
N TRP A 86 0.18 8.23 -7.24
CA TRP A 86 -0.61 7.48 -6.27
C TRP A 86 -1.70 8.38 -5.70
N ILE A 87 -2.95 7.95 -5.79
CA ILE A 87 -4.12 8.73 -5.37
C ILE A 87 -4.84 8.03 -4.25
N LEU A 88 -5.07 8.73 -3.14
CA LEU A 88 -5.84 8.24 -2.01
C LEU A 88 -7.29 8.01 -2.45
N ALA A 89 -7.77 6.81 -2.20
CA ALA A 89 -9.12 6.35 -2.42
C ALA A 89 -9.69 5.73 -1.14
N GLU A 90 -11.02 5.66 -1.07
CA GLU A 90 -11.75 5.09 0.06
C GLU A 90 -12.92 4.24 -0.44
N GLY A 91 -13.10 3.08 0.20
CA GLY A 91 -14.11 2.10 -0.19
C GLY A 91 -13.94 1.67 -1.65
N THR A 92 -15.05 1.49 -2.36
CA THR A 92 -15.07 1.03 -3.76
C THR A 92 -14.88 2.16 -4.78
N ASN A 93 -14.46 3.37 -4.36
CA ASN A 93 -14.32 4.52 -5.25
C ASN A 93 -13.00 4.47 -6.05
N ILE A 94 -13.06 3.87 -7.24
CA ILE A 94 -11.91 3.83 -8.15
C ILE A 94 -11.87 5.11 -9.03
N PRO A 95 -10.80 5.93 -8.94
CA PRO A 95 -10.65 7.16 -9.71
C PRO A 95 -10.43 6.89 -11.19
N GLN A 96 -10.79 7.86 -12.04
CA GLN A 96 -10.52 7.80 -13.46
C GLN A 96 -9.00 7.80 -13.72
N GLY A 97 -8.56 6.98 -14.70
CA GLY A 97 -7.15 6.85 -15.05
C GLY A 97 -6.38 5.84 -14.20
N ALA A 98 -7.05 5.15 -13.27
CA ALA A 98 -6.46 4.03 -12.53
C ALA A 98 -5.95 2.97 -13.52
N LEU A 99 -4.71 2.52 -13.34
CA LEU A 99 -4.10 1.50 -14.17
C LEU A 99 -4.74 0.14 -13.84
N GLU A 100 -5.39 -0.47 -14.84
CA GLU A 100 -5.86 -1.85 -14.73
C GLU A 100 -4.65 -2.79 -14.63
N GLY A 101 -4.54 -3.46 -13.49
CA GLY A 101 -3.45 -4.41 -13.21
C GLY A 101 -3.87 -5.86 -13.39
N GLY A 102 -5.10 -6.10 -13.83
CA GLY A 102 -5.63 -7.44 -14.04
C GLY A 102 -7.14 -7.48 -14.01
N ARG A 103 -7.69 -8.68 -14.02
CA ARG A 103 -9.13 -8.95 -13.95
C ARG A 103 -9.37 -10.16 -13.06
N ASP A 104 -10.43 -10.11 -12.28
CA ASP A 104 -10.88 -11.23 -11.46
C ASP A 104 -11.43 -12.37 -12.35
N GLY A 105 -11.69 -13.54 -11.76
CA GLY A 105 -12.15 -14.72 -12.50
C GLY A 105 -13.50 -14.54 -13.23
N ASP A 106 -14.31 -13.57 -12.80
CA ASP A 106 -15.57 -13.18 -13.43
C ASP A 106 -15.40 -12.10 -14.53
N GLY A 107 -14.17 -11.64 -14.77
CA GLY A 107 -13.82 -10.58 -15.72
C GLY A 107 -13.89 -9.16 -15.15
N SER A 108 -14.29 -8.98 -13.88
CA SER A 108 -14.33 -7.68 -13.20
C SER A 108 -12.92 -7.08 -13.11
N PRO A 109 -12.73 -5.78 -13.40
CA PRO A 109 -11.40 -5.17 -13.42
C PRO A 109 -10.79 -5.08 -12.02
N LEU A 110 -9.49 -5.36 -11.95
CA LEU A 110 -8.66 -5.17 -10.75
C LEU A 110 -7.60 -4.10 -11.03
N TYR A 111 -7.46 -3.19 -10.07
CA TYR A 111 -6.53 -2.06 -10.12
C TYR A 111 -5.38 -2.28 -9.13
N ILE A 112 -4.26 -1.60 -9.37
CA ILE A 112 -3.11 -1.69 -8.48
C ILE A 112 -3.33 -0.77 -7.29
N ALA A 113 -3.32 -1.34 -6.10
CA ALA A 113 -3.50 -0.64 -4.84
C ALA A 113 -2.26 -0.78 -3.95
N ARG A 114 -2.08 0.18 -3.03
CA ARG A 114 -1.19 0.03 -1.89
C ARG A 114 -1.79 0.59 -0.61
N ALA A 115 -1.42 0.00 0.51
CA ALA A 115 -1.89 0.41 1.83
C ALA A 115 -0.78 0.24 2.87
N TYR A 116 -0.75 1.15 3.84
CA TYR A 116 0.11 0.99 5.00
C TYR A 116 -0.48 -0.06 5.94
N TYR A 117 0.31 -1.07 6.29
CA TYR A 117 -0.13 -2.16 7.16
C TYR A 117 1.08 -2.79 7.87
N GLU A 118 1.00 -3.00 9.18
CA GLU A 118 2.00 -3.73 9.97
C GLU A 118 3.45 -3.26 9.73
N GLY A 119 3.67 -1.94 9.77
CA GLY A 119 5.00 -1.34 9.64
C GLY A 119 5.45 -1.08 8.20
N GLY A 120 4.77 -1.65 7.19
CA GLY A 120 5.13 -1.57 5.78
C GLY A 120 4.08 -0.88 4.91
N LEU A 121 4.45 -0.63 3.66
CA LEU A 121 3.56 -0.16 2.59
C LEU A 121 3.43 -1.29 1.57
N HIS A 122 2.29 -1.98 1.58
CA HIS A 122 2.12 -3.23 0.83
C HIS A 122 1.24 -3.03 -0.41
N LEU A 123 1.61 -3.72 -1.48
CA LEU A 123 0.91 -3.70 -2.76
C LEU A 123 -0.11 -4.82 -2.84
N GLY A 124 -1.24 -4.53 -3.49
CA GLY A 124 -2.33 -5.48 -3.68
C GLY A 124 -3.29 -5.03 -4.78
N LYS A 125 -4.54 -5.47 -4.65
CA LYS A 125 -5.59 -5.25 -5.65
C LYS A 125 -6.68 -4.33 -5.09
N ALA A 126 -7.27 -3.51 -5.95
CA ALA A 126 -8.51 -2.79 -5.69
C ALA A 126 -9.55 -3.09 -6.76
N GLY A 127 -10.82 -2.99 -6.43
CA GLY A 127 -11.91 -3.28 -7.34
C GLY A 127 -13.23 -2.80 -6.77
N ARG A 128 -14.14 -2.39 -7.67
CA ARG A 128 -15.48 -1.93 -7.26
C ARG A 128 -16.33 -3.05 -6.65
N HIS A 129 -15.97 -4.30 -6.94
CA HIS A 129 -16.63 -5.51 -6.45
C HIS A 129 -16.02 -6.08 -5.17
N LEU A 130 -14.94 -5.48 -4.65
CA LEU A 130 -14.29 -5.93 -3.40
C LEU A 130 -14.95 -5.29 -2.17
N GLY A 131 -15.07 -6.03 -1.07
CA GLY A 131 -15.85 -5.64 0.12
C GLY A 131 -15.50 -4.26 0.67
N LYS A 132 -14.25 -4.06 1.09
CA LYS A 132 -13.72 -2.74 1.52
C LYS A 132 -13.11 -1.93 0.37
N GLY A 133 -13.18 -2.43 -0.86
CA GLY A 133 -12.62 -1.81 -2.05
C GLY A 133 -11.20 -2.22 -2.40
N ALA A 134 -10.34 -2.57 -1.43
CA ALA A 134 -9.01 -3.10 -1.70
C ALA A 134 -8.59 -4.24 -0.76
N SER A 135 -7.61 -5.02 -1.21
CA SER A 135 -7.05 -6.16 -0.49
C SER A 135 -5.55 -6.28 -0.73
N ILE A 136 -4.78 -6.47 0.35
CA ILE A 136 -3.33 -6.67 0.31
C ILE A 136 -2.93 -8.05 0.89
N PRO A 137 -1.90 -8.71 0.36
CA PRO A 137 -1.32 -9.91 0.94
C PRO A 137 -0.33 -9.56 2.07
N TYR A 138 -0.55 -10.12 3.25
CA TYR A 138 0.36 -9.97 4.38
C TYR A 138 0.27 -11.12 5.38
N GLY A 139 1.42 -11.65 5.82
CA GLY A 139 1.51 -12.59 6.92
C GLY A 139 0.69 -13.88 6.73
N GLY A 140 0.56 -14.35 5.49
CA GLY A 140 -0.24 -15.52 5.13
C GLY A 140 -1.73 -15.23 4.91
N LYS A 141 -2.16 -13.96 4.97
CA LYS A 141 -3.58 -13.56 4.87
C LYS A 141 -3.82 -12.55 3.76
N GLU A 142 -5.06 -12.56 3.27
CA GLU A 142 -5.64 -11.43 2.54
C GLU A 142 -6.21 -10.45 3.58
N VAL A 143 -5.72 -9.22 3.54
CA VAL A 143 -6.14 -8.14 4.44
C VAL A 143 -6.95 -7.14 3.62
N GLU A 144 -8.23 -7.02 3.93
CA GLU A 144 -9.10 -6.01 3.32
C GLU A 144 -8.86 -4.64 3.94
N VAL A 145 -8.70 -3.62 3.10
CA VAL A 145 -8.38 -2.25 3.49
C VAL A 145 -9.36 -1.28 2.83
N GLU A 146 -9.89 -0.35 3.62
CA GLU A 146 -10.89 0.62 3.13
C GLU A 146 -10.26 1.90 2.60
N LYS A 147 -9.18 2.37 3.21
CA LYS A 147 -8.40 3.53 2.74
C LYS A 147 -7.08 3.07 2.16
N TYR A 148 -6.80 3.42 0.93
CA TYR A 148 -5.64 2.93 0.19
C TYR A 148 -5.28 3.92 -0.90
N GLU A 149 -4.09 3.80 -1.48
CA GLU A 149 -3.74 4.54 -2.69
C GLU A 149 -3.88 3.65 -3.93
N ILE A 150 -4.37 4.23 -5.02
CA ILE A 150 -4.48 3.59 -6.33
C ILE A 150 -3.43 4.17 -7.27
N LEU A 151 -2.80 3.32 -8.06
CA LEU A 151 -1.85 3.74 -9.07
C LEU A 151 -2.58 4.28 -10.31
N LEU A 152 -2.24 5.51 -10.69
CA LEU A 152 -2.56 6.09 -11.99
C LEU A 152 -1.27 6.16 -12.80
N ALA A 153 -1.28 5.61 -14.01
CA ALA A 153 -0.15 5.64 -14.91
C ALA A 153 -0.62 5.71 -16.36
N ASP A 154 0.20 6.30 -17.23
CA ASP A 154 -0.01 6.18 -18.67
C ASP A 154 0.37 4.76 -19.11
N PRO A 155 -0.57 3.98 -19.69
CA PRO A 155 -0.29 2.61 -20.14
C PRO A 155 0.80 2.54 -21.23
N ASN A 156 1.12 3.63 -21.92
CA ASN A 156 2.23 3.67 -22.89
C ASN A 156 3.60 3.83 -22.23
N ARG A 157 3.65 4.14 -20.93
CA ARG A 157 4.88 4.38 -20.18
C ARG A 157 5.29 3.23 -19.26
N VAL A 158 4.45 2.22 -19.18
CA VAL A 158 4.68 1.01 -18.39
C VAL A 158 4.45 -0.22 -19.25
N LYS A 159 5.07 -1.33 -18.88
CA LYS A 159 4.77 -2.65 -19.43
C LYS A 159 4.93 -3.72 -18.37
N TRP A 160 4.30 -4.86 -18.62
CA TRP A 160 4.50 -6.07 -17.82
C TRP A 160 5.58 -6.93 -18.46
N VAL A 161 6.61 -7.29 -17.70
CA VAL A 161 7.64 -8.25 -18.10
C VAL A 161 7.52 -9.54 -17.30
N ASP A 162 7.91 -10.67 -17.88
CA ASP A 162 7.99 -11.93 -17.13
C ASP A 162 8.97 -11.80 -15.96
N GLY A 163 8.64 -12.40 -14.82
CA GLY A 163 9.49 -12.39 -13.63
C GLY A 163 10.90 -12.93 -13.86
N ASN A 164 11.06 -13.86 -14.81
CA ASN A 164 12.35 -14.43 -15.20
C ASN A 164 13.15 -13.54 -16.17
N GLU A 165 12.51 -12.52 -16.75
CA GLU A 165 13.09 -11.61 -17.74
C GLU A 165 13.33 -10.20 -17.16
N LEU A 166 13.44 -10.09 -15.83
CA LEU A 166 13.58 -8.81 -15.14
C LEU A 166 14.96 -8.14 -15.36
N GLN A 167 15.96 -8.89 -15.81
CA GLN A 167 17.32 -8.37 -16.01
C GLN A 167 17.33 -7.22 -17.02
N GLY A 168 17.92 -6.08 -16.64
CA GLY A 168 17.98 -4.89 -17.49
C GLY A 168 16.67 -4.08 -17.58
N SER A 169 15.63 -4.48 -16.85
CA SER A 169 14.39 -3.71 -16.72
C SER A 169 14.46 -2.67 -15.59
N ASN A 170 13.49 -1.75 -15.55
CA ASN A 170 13.33 -0.75 -14.49
C ASN A 170 12.00 -1.00 -13.73
N PRO A 171 11.99 -1.85 -12.69
CA PRO A 171 10.78 -2.22 -11.96
C PRO A 171 10.16 -1.03 -11.23
N VAL A 172 8.83 -0.94 -11.26
CA VAL A 172 8.12 0.10 -10.51
C VAL A 172 8.07 -0.28 -9.03
N GLU A 173 8.85 0.42 -8.23
CA GLU A 173 8.76 0.36 -6.76
C GLU A 173 7.45 1.02 -6.31
N GLY A 174 6.66 0.29 -5.55
CA GLY A 174 5.34 0.74 -5.08
C GLY A 174 5.19 0.74 -3.57
N GLY A 175 6.10 0.10 -2.85
CA GLY A 175 6.00 -0.08 -1.41
C GLY A 175 7.29 -0.59 -0.78
N LYS A 176 7.21 -0.98 0.49
CA LYS A 176 8.32 -1.54 1.26
C LYS A 176 7.80 -2.38 2.41
N GLU A 177 8.53 -3.42 2.77
CA GLU A 177 8.34 -4.17 4.02
C GLU A 177 8.77 -3.31 5.23
N GLN A 178 8.43 -3.75 6.45
CA GLN A 178 8.77 -3.04 7.69
C GLN A 178 10.28 -2.82 7.86
N ASP A 179 11.11 -3.77 7.41
CA ASP A 179 12.57 -3.69 7.46
C ASP A 179 13.18 -2.77 6.39
N GLY A 180 12.34 -2.11 5.59
CA GLY A 180 12.73 -1.23 4.50
C GLY A 180 13.04 -1.96 3.19
N THR A 181 12.90 -3.29 3.12
CA THR A 181 13.04 -4.03 1.85
C THR A 181 12.04 -3.50 0.82
N PRO A 182 12.48 -3.04 -0.37
CA PRO A 182 11.58 -2.49 -1.38
C PRO A 182 10.63 -3.56 -1.92
N LEU A 183 9.39 -3.15 -2.19
CA LEU A 183 8.36 -3.95 -2.84
C LEU A 183 8.01 -3.33 -4.20
N TYR A 184 8.00 -4.19 -5.21
CA TYR A 184 7.66 -3.86 -6.58
C TYR A 184 6.28 -4.40 -6.95
N ILE A 185 5.70 -3.79 -7.98
CA ILE A 185 4.36 -4.15 -8.46
C ILE A 185 4.44 -5.43 -9.28
N GLY A 186 3.86 -6.50 -8.74
CA GLY A 186 3.71 -7.77 -9.44
C GLY A 186 2.26 -8.05 -9.81
N GLN A 187 2.05 -8.96 -10.76
CA GLN A 187 0.77 -9.61 -11.00
C GLN A 187 0.98 -11.10 -11.25
N ALA A 188 0.00 -11.93 -10.89
CA ALA A 188 0.03 -13.37 -11.16
C ALA A 188 -1.33 -13.85 -11.65
N PHE A 189 -1.33 -14.85 -12.54
CA PHE A 189 -2.56 -15.55 -12.93
C PHE A 189 -2.89 -16.62 -11.91
N TYR A 190 -4.08 -16.57 -11.32
CA TYR A 190 -4.54 -17.47 -10.27
C TYR A 190 -6.07 -17.57 -10.31
N GLU A 191 -6.63 -18.78 -10.16
CA GLU A 191 -8.09 -19.02 -10.08
C GLU A 191 -8.90 -18.30 -11.19
N ASN A 192 -8.43 -18.43 -12.44
CA ASN A 192 -9.00 -17.82 -13.64
C ASN A 192 -8.93 -16.28 -13.73
N GLY A 193 -8.29 -15.62 -12.77
CA GLY A 193 -8.03 -14.19 -12.76
C GLY A 193 -6.55 -13.83 -12.89
N THR A 194 -6.26 -12.59 -13.24
CA THR A 194 -4.94 -11.97 -13.06
C THR A 194 -5.01 -10.99 -11.90
N HIS A 195 -4.23 -11.23 -10.86
CA HIS A 195 -4.31 -10.50 -9.60
C HIS A 195 -3.04 -9.67 -9.37
N PRO A 196 -3.17 -8.35 -9.16
CA PRO A 196 -2.08 -7.51 -8.66
C PRO A 196 -1.63 -7.92 -7.25
N GLY A 197 -0.35 -7.74 -6.97
CA GLY A 197 0.26 -8.09 -5.70
C GLY A 197 1.63 -7.45 -5.48
N LYS A 198 2.35 -7.96 -4.49
CA LYS A 198 3.69 -7.48 -4.11
C LYS A 198 4.77 -8.46 -4.56
N PHE A 199 5.85 -7.93 -5.12
CA PHE A 199 7.06 -8.68 -5.44
C PHE A 199 8.25 -8.11 -4.68
N SER A 200 9.13 -8.99 -4.22
CA SER A 200 10.47 -8.63 -3.78
C SER A 200 11.42 -9.78 -4.10
N GLN A 201 12.67 -9.45 -4.39
CA GLN A 201 13.70 -10.47 -4.61
C GLN A 201 13.86 -11.41 -3.41
N ARG A 202 13.56 -10.94 -2.19
CA ARG A 202 13.61 -11.76 -0.96
C ARG A 202 12.42 -12.70 -0.82
N LEU A 203 11.28 -12.37 -1.43
CA LEU A 203 10.07 -13.20 -1.36
C LEU A 203 10.13 -14.40 -2.32
N GLY A 204 10.99 -14.34 -3.33
CA GLY A 204 11.15 -15.44 -4.31
C GLY A 204 9.96 -15.59 -5.27
N GLY A 205 9.06 -14.60 -5.34
CA GLY A 205 7.90 -14.61 -6.22
C GLY A 205 6.97 -13.42 -5.99
N THR A 206 5.87 -13.37 -6.74
CA THR A 206 4.80 -12.38 -6.48
C THR A 206 3.79 -12.97 -5.53
N HIS A 207 3.47 -12.23 -4.48
CA HIS A 207 2.46 -12.58 -3.50
C HIS A 207 1.18 -11.81 -3.81
N ILE A 208 0.05 -12.51 -3.89
CA ILE A 208 -1.27 -11.94 -4.17
C ILE A 208 -2.24 -12.21 -3.02
N ALA A 209 -3.24 -11.34 -2.87
CA ALA A 209 -4.36 -11.55 -1.96
C ALA A 209 -5.48 -12.30 -2.70
N TRP A 210 -5.89 -13.47 -2.19
CA TRP A 210 -7.01 -14.24 -2.75
C TRP A 210 -7.64 -15.19 -1.72
N GLY A 211 -8.98 -15.22 -1.68
CA GLY A 211 -9.75 -16.18 -0.89
C GLY A 211 -9.46 -16.14 0.61
N GLY A 212 -9.14 -14.96 1.17
CA GLY A 212 -8.77 -14.80 2.57
C GLY A 212 -7.29 -15.11 2.88
N LYS A 213 -6.48 -15.42 1.85
CA LYS A 213 -5.08 -15.84 2.01
C LYS A 213 -4.12 -14.98 1.21
N GLU A 214 -2.88 -14.93 1.69
CA GLU A 214 -1.74 -14.55 0.87
C GLU A 214 -1.27 -15.80 0.10
N VAL A 215 -1.22 -15.69 -1.22
CA VAL A 215 -0.81 -16.77 -2.12
C VAL A 215 0.51 -16.38 -2.77
N ALA A 216 1.54 -17.20 -2.60
CA ALA A 216 2.81 -17.04 -3.30
C ALA A 216 2.71 -17.69 -4.69
N CYS A 217 3.04 -16.92 -5.73
CA CYS A 217 3.00 -17.35 -7.12
C CYS A 217 4.41 -17.35 -7.72
N ASP A 218 4.75 -18.46 -8.37
CA ASP A 218 6.02 -18.68 -9.08
C ASP A 218 6.01 -18.18 -10.53
N ARG A 219 4.83 -18.17 -11.16
CA ARG A 219 4.58 -17.55 -12.46
C ARG A 219 3.95 -16.18 -12.27
N TYR A 220 4.73 -15.15 -12.56
CA TYR A 220 4.32 -13.78 -12.32
C TYR A 220 4.95 -12.84 -13.34
N ARG A 221 4.37 -11.65 -13.44
CA ARG A 221 4.89 -10.54 -14.23
C ARG A 221 5.10 -9.33 -13.35
N ILE A 222 6.12 -8.53 -13.66
CA ILE A 222 6.48 -7.32 -12.92
C ILE A 222 6.19 -6.10 -13.78
N LEU A 223 5.60 -5.07 -13.19
CA LEU A 223 5.38 -3.79 -13.86
C LEU A 223 6.70 -3.04 -13.91
N VAL A 224 7.12 -2.63 -15.10
CA VAL A 224 8.36 -1.88 -15.33
C VAL A 224 8.06 -0.61 -16.11
N LEU A 225 8.92 0.38 -15.96
CA LEU A 225 8.91 1.58 -16.80
C LEU A 225 9.47 1.27 -18.19
N ASN A 226 8.87 1.89 -19.22
CA ASN A 226 9.37 1.87 -20.59
C ASN A 226 10.55 2.83 -20.79
#